data_AF-A0A8T7BJ98-F1
#
_entry.id   AF-A0A8T7BJ98-F1
#
_cell.length_a   1.000
_cell.length_b   1.000
_cell.length_c   1.000
_cell.angle_alpha   90.00
_cell.angle_beta   90.00
_cell.angle_gamma   90.00
#
_symmetry.space_group_name_H-M   'P 1'
#
loop_
_entity.id
_entity.type
_entity.pdbx_description
1 polymer ?
#
loop_
_entity_poly.entity_id
_entity_poly.type
_entity_poly.pdbx_seq_one_letter_code
_entity_poly.pdbx_strand_id
1 'polypeptide(L)'
;YSDAIEDQCDHMVYARTEGQEIIAAFKTPTLRNVAETSPYMHSGQLPDLTEVIRHYNEAPLAVRGHSELAMLDLTEEEMQSLDAFLHTLTSPVDAPAEFLQSPWPEQAKDQ
;
A
#
# COMPACT_ATOMS: atom_id res chain seq x y z
N TYR A 1 17.53 9.57 12.11
CA TYR A 1 18.08 10.94 12.25
C TYR A 1 19.01 11.11 11.06
N SER A 2 18.69 12.01 10.14
CA SER A 2 19.51 12.26 8.95
C SER A 2 20.61 13.26 9.32
N ASP A 3 21.85 13.03 8.90
CA ASP A 3 22.99 13.94 9.02
C ASP A 3 23.07 14.95 7.86
N ALA A 4 22.06 14.95 6.99
CA ALA A 4 21.94 15.91 5.89
C ALA A 4 21.64 17.33 6.40
N ILE A 5 22.35 18.32 5.87
CA ILE A 5 22.06 19.75 6.07
C ILE A 5 20.93 20.22 5.14
N GLU A 6 20.29 21.35 5.47
CA GLU A 6 19.05 21.81 4.81
C GLU A 6 19.21 22.01 3.28
N ASP A 7 20.40 22.42 2.81
CA ASP A 7 20.72 22.57 1.39
C ASP A 7 20.98 21.25 0.64
N GLN A 8 21.09 20.12 1.35
CA GLN A 8 21.22 18.78 0.77
C GLN A 8 19.86 18.10 0.60
N CYS A 9 18.77 18.78 0.99
CA CYS A 9 17.40 18.31 0.87
C CYS A 9 16.68 18.87 -0.38
N ASP A 10 17.39 19.05 -1.51
CA ASP A 10 16.83 19.60 -2.77
C ASP A 10 15.53 18.90 -3.21
N HIS A 11 15.39 17.60 -2.92
CA HIS A 11 14.19 16.83 -3.26
C HIS A 11 12.94 17.27 -2.49
N MET A 12 13.09 17.89 -1.32
CA MET A 12 11.98 18.41 -0.51
C MET A 12 11.44 19.74 -1.06
N VAL A 13 12.18 20.44 -1.91
CA VAL A 13 11.73 21.69 -2.55
C VAL A 13 10.47 21.47 -3.41
N TYR A 14 10.30 20.25 -3.92
CA TYR A 14 9.13 19.85 -4.72
C TYR A 14 8.06 19.11 -3.91
N ALA A 15 8.30 18.84 -2.63
CA ALA A 15 7.32 18.20 -1.78
C ALA A 15 6.20 19.20 -1.47
N ARG A 16 4.97 18.91 -1.90
CA ARG A 16 3.81 19.66 -1.41
C ARG A 16 3.53 19.27 0.03
N THR A 17 3.69 20.23 0.93
CA THR A 17 3.39 20.08 2.35
C THR A 17 2.08 20.74 2.76
N GLU A 18 1.48 21.54 1.88
CA GLU A 18 0.25 22.31 2.12
C GLU A 18 -0.65 22.28 0.86
N GLY A 19 -1.95 22.55 1.04
CA GLY A 19 -2.95 22.60 -0.04
C GLY A 19 -4.17 21.71 0.20
N GLN A 20 -5.25 21.91 -0.56
CA GLN A 20 -6.44 21.05 -0.46
C GLN A 20 -6.20 19.66 -1.06
N GLU A 21 -5.33 19.59 -2.07
CA GLU A 21 -4.94 18.39 -2.81
C GLU A 21 -4.19 17.36 -1.96
N ILE A 22 -3.58 17.76 -0.83
CA ILE A 22 -2.90 16.83 0.07
C ILE A 22 -3.81 16.30 1.19
N ILE A 23 -5.02 16.84 1.33
CA ILE A 23 -5.97 16.36 2.34
C ILE A 23 -6.44 14.96 1.95
N ALA A 24 -6.18 13.98 2.83
CA ALA A 24 -6.48 12.57 2.59
C ALA A 24 -5.82 11.98 1.33
N ALA A 25 -4.73 12.60 0.86
CA ALA A 25 -3.91 12.04 -0.20
C ALA A 25 -2.95 11.00 0.39
N PHE A 26 -2.80 9.87 -0.31
CA PHE A 26 -1.88 8.81 0.07
C PHE A 26 -0.95 8.49 -1.08
N LYS A 27 0.28 8.08 -0.74
CA LYS A 27 1.19 7.49 -1.72
C LYS A 27 0.59 6.16 -2.19
N THR A 28 0.52 5.96 -3.50
CA THR A 28 0.15 4.66 -4.08
C THR A 28 1.16 3.58 -3.63
N PRO A 29 0.71 2.53 -2.93
CA PRO A 29 1.59 1.45 -2.48
C PRO A 29 2.04 0.59 -3.67
N THR A 30 3.06 -0.24 -3.45
CA THR A 30 3.37 -1.32 -4.39
C THR A 30 2.33 -2.44 -4.27
N LEU A 31 2.11 -3.18 -5.37
CA LEU A 31 1.25 -4.37 -5.39
C LEU A 31 2.04 -5.69 -5.35
N ARG A 32 3.37 -5.64 -5.18
CA ARG A 32 4.17 -6.86 -4.98
C ARG A 32 3.77 -7.52 -3.67
N ASN A 33 3.49 -8.83 -3.73
CA ASN A 33 2.98 -9.62 -2.60
C ASN A 33 1.65 -9.10 -2.02
N VAL A 34 0.85 -8.37 -2.82
CA VAL A 34 -0.37 -7.74 -2.29
C VAL A 34 -1.33 -8.75 -1.67
N ALA A 35 -1.45 -9.96 -2.25
CA ALA A 35 -2.32 -11.01 -1.72
C ALA A 35 -1.96 -11.48 -0.29
N GLU A 36 -0.73 -11.24 0.18
CA GLU A 36 -0.23 -11.68 1.49
C GLU A 36 -0.10 -10.53 2.50
N THR A 37 -0.67 -9.35 2.19
CA THR A 37 -0.46 -8.12 2.98
C THR A 37 -1.75 -7.55 3.58
N SER A 38 -2.80 -8.36 3.66
CA SER A 38 -4.01 -8.01 4.38
C SER A 38 -3.72 -7.63 5.84
N PRO A 39 -4.47 -6.70 6.45
CA PRO A 39 -5.60 -5.96 5.87
C PRO A 39 -5.17 -4.76 5.01
N TYR A 40 -6.06 -4.31 4.13
CA TYR A 40 -5.76 -3.34 3.08
C TYR A 40 -6.18 -1.90 3.42
N MET A 41 -5.69 -0.98 2.58
CA MET A 41 -5.82 0.47 2.70
C MET A 41 -5.04 1.04 3.90
N HIS A 42 -5.00 2.37 4.02
CA HIS A 42 -4.12 3.05 4.98
C HIS A 42 -4.46 2.78 6.46
N SER A 43 -5.69 2.35 6.76
CA SER A 43 -6.12 2.01 8.14
C SER A 43 -6.51 0.55 8.31
N GLY A 44 -6.22 -0.32 7.32
CA GLY A 44 -6.55 -1.74 7.40
C GLY A 44 -8.06 -2.03 7.41
N GLN A 45 -8.87 -1.17 6.79
CA GLN A 45 -10.32 -1.24 6.88
C GLN A 45 -10.96 -2.28 5.96
N LEU A 46 -10.23 -2.77 4.94
CA LEU A 46 -10.72 -3.81 4.04
C LEU A 46 -9.98 -5.12 4.32
N PRO A 47 -10.69 -6.24 4.55
CA PRO A 47 -10.07 -7.48 5.01
C PRO A 47 -9.39 -8.29 3.90
N ASP A 48 -9.90 -8.22 2.67
CA ASP A 48 -9.48 -9.05 1.54
C ASP A 48 -9.38 -8.24 0.22
N LEU A 49 -8.79 -8.85 -0.82
CA LEU A 49 -8.65 -8.22 -2.13
C LEU A 49 -9.99 -8.06 -2.86
N THR A 50 -10.96 -8.94 -2.62
CA THR A 50 -12.29 -8.84 -3.22
C THR A 50 -12.98 -7.54 -2.80
N GLU A 51 -12.91 -7.20 -1.52
CA GLU A 51 -13.41 -5.94 -0.96
C GLU A 51 -12.68 -4.71 -1.54
N VAL A 52 -11.36 -4.82 -1.76
CA VAL A 52 -10.57 -3.77 -2.42
C VAL A 52 -11.03 -3.57 -3.86
N ILE A 53 -11.17 -4.64 -4.64
CA ILE A 53 -11.59 -4.58 -6.03
C ILE A 53 -13.00 -3.98 -6.13
N ARG A 54 -13.92 -4.40 -5.27
CA ARG A 54 -15.27 -3.83 -5.20
C ARG A 54 -15.23 -2.34 -4.88
N HIS A 55 -14.42 -1.91 -3.91
CA HIS A 55 -14.27 -0.49 -3.57
C HIS A 55 -13.84 0.35 -4.78
N TYR A 56 -12.89 -0.13 -5.58
CA TYR A 56 -12.47 0.58 -6.80
C TYR A 56 -13.52 0.49 -7.92
N ASN A 57 -14.24 -0.62 -8.04
CA ASN A 57 -15.29 -0.79 -9.04
C ASN A 57 -16.47 0.18 -8.79
N GLU A 58 -16.90 0.31 -7.52
CA GLU A 58 -17.99 1.20 -7.09
C GLU A 58 -17.57 2.68 -7.05
N ALA A 59 -16.28 2.95 -6.82
CA ALA A 59 -15.70 4.30 -6.72
C ALA A 59 -16.52 5.24 -5.80
N PRO A 60 -16.72 4.91 -4.51
CA PRO A 60 -17.53 5.72 -3.61
C PRO A 60 -16.94 7.12 -3.43
N LEU A 61 -17.82 8.09 -3.15
CA LEU A 61 -17.41 9.47 -2.90
C LEU A 61 -16.44 9.55 -1.72
N ALA A 62 -15.38 10.34 -1.88
CA ALA A 62 -14.44 10.60 -0.80
C ALA A 62 -15.13 11.37 0.33
N VAL A 63 -15.03 10.83 1.55
CA VAL A 63 -15.53 11.49 2.78
C VAL A 63 -14.72 12.76 3.09
N ARG A 64 -13.44 12.77 2.72
CA ARG A 64 -12.50 13.90 2.88
C ARG A 64 -11.56 13.95 1.69
N GLY A 65 -11.15 15.15 1.32
CA GLY A 65 -10.24 15.36 0.20
C GLY A 65 -10.93 15.21 -1.16
N HIS A 66 -10.13 14.92 -2.17
CA HIS A 66 -10.57 14.70 -3.54
C HIS A 66 -10.31 13.25 -3.96
N SER A 67 -11.23 12.68 -4.73
CA SER A 67 -11.08 11.34 -5.31
C SER A 67 -11.04 11.45 -6.82
N GLU A 68 -10.03 10.84 -7.43
CA GLU A 68 -9.93 10.67 -8.88
C GLU A 68 -10.61 9.38 -9.38
N LEU A 69 -11.25 8.63 -8.47
CA LEU A 69 -11.90 7.36 -8.82
C LEU A 69 -13.17 7.61 -9.64
N ALA A 70 -13.32 6.79 -10.66
CA ALA A 70 -14.54 6.69 -11.45
C ALA A 70 -15.02 5.24 -11.42
N MET A 71 -16.34 5.05 -11.44
CA MET A 71 -16.96 3.73 -11.49
C MET A 71 -16.44 2.99 -12.73
N LEU A 72 -16.03 1.73 -12.55
CA LEU A 72 -15.39 0.94 -13.60
C LEU A 72 -16.38 0.03 -14.34
N ASP A 73 -17.57 -0.21 -13.76
CA ASP A 73 -18.61 -1.09 -14.28
C ASP A 73 -18.10 -2.50 -14.68
N LEU A 74 -17.14 -3.02 -13.92
CA LEU A 74 -16.60 -4.36 -14.15
C LEU A 74 -17.67 -5.42 -13.86
N THR A 75 -17.73 -6.40 -14.74
CA THR A 75 -18.49 -7.63 -14.50
C THR A 75 -17.83 -8.48 -13.41
N GLU A 76 -18.59 -9.41 -12.85
CA GLU A 76 -18.07 -10.36 -11.85
C GLU A 76 -16.88 -11.18 -12.39
N GLU A 77 -16.94 -11.59 -13.66
CA GLU A 77 -15.85 -12.34 -14.30
C GLU A 77 -14.57 -11.51 -14.47
N GLU A 78 -14.71 -10.21 -14.77
CA GLU A 78 -13.57 -9.29 -14.87
C GLU A 78 -12.95 -9.00 -13.50
N MET A 79 -13.77 -8.85 -12.45
CA MET A 79 -13.29 -8.69 -11.08
C MET A 79 -12.53 -9.94 -10.60
N GLN A 80 -13.03 -11.14 -10.89
CA GLN A 80 -12.33 -12.40 -10.59
C GLN A 80 -11.03 -12.54 -11.39
N SER A 81 -11.02 -12.11 -12.65
CA SER A 81 -9.81 -12.11 -13.47
C SER A 81 -8.76 -11.14 -12.93
N LEU A 82 -9.18 -9.97 -12.44
CA LEU A 82 -8.30 -9.01 -11.79
C LEU A 82 -7.74 -9.57 -10.49
N ASP A 83 -8.57 -10.19 -9.66
CA ASP A 83 -8.14 -10.86 -8.43
C ASP A 83 -7.10 -11.96 -8.72
N ALA A 84 -7.37 -12.81 -9.71
CA ALA A 84 -6.44 -13.83 -10.16
C ALA A 84 -5.10 -13.24 -10.62
N PHE A 85 -5.12 -12.12 -11.35
CA PHE A 85 -3.91 -11.41 -11.75
C PHE A 85 -3.14 -10.87 -10.54
N LEU A 86 -3.81 -10.27 -9.54
CA LEU A 86 -3.15 -9.75 -8.35
C LEU A 86 -2.43 -10.87 -7.56
N HIS A 87 -2.99 -12.07 -7.52
CA HIS A 87 -2.34 -13.24 -6.92
C HIS A 87 -1.05 -13.67 -7.67
N THR A 88 -0.90 -13.33 -8.95
CA THR A 88 0.36 -13.59 -9.69
C THR A 88 1.51 -12.67 -9.25
N LEU A 89 1.24 -11.62 -8.49
CA LEU A 89 2.23 -10.67 -7.99
C LEU A 89 2.92 -11.12 -6.70
N THR A 90 2.58 -12.33 -6.23
CA THR A 90 3.14 -12.93 -5.01
C THR A 90 4.28 -13.87 -5.33
N SER A 91 5.39 -13.72 -4.61
CA SER A 91 6.56 -14.59 -4.70
C SER A 91 7.20 -14.76 -3.32
N PRO A 92 7.76 -15.94 -3.00
CA PRO A 92 8.61 -16.08 -1.82
C PRO A 92 9.82 -15.14 -1.89
N VAL A 93 10.38 -14.83 -0.73
CA VAL A 93 11.63 -14.07 -0.62
C VAL A 93 12.77 -14.93 -1.16
N ASP A 94 13.44 -14.44 -2.20
CA ASP A 94 14.64 -15.07 -2.77
C ASP A 94 15.88 -14.65 -1.99
N ALA A 95 16.01 -15.18 -0.78
CA ALA A 95 17.18 -14.97 0.07
C ALA A 95 17.50 -16.22 0.91
N PRO A 96 18.78 -16.49 1.18
CA PRO A 96 19.18 -17.52 2.14
C PRO A 96 18.51 -17.33 3.50
N ALA A 97 18.04 -18.43 4.11
CA ALA A 97 17.26 -18.39 5.35
C ALA A 97 18.03 -17.77 6.52
N GLU A 98 19.36 -17.89 6.53
CA GLU A 98 20.23 -17.28 7.53
C GLU A 98 20.11 -15.75 7.58
N PHE A 99 19.76 -15.09 6.47
CA PHE A 99 19.57 -13.64 6.42
C PHE A 99 18.16 -13.19 6.80
N LEU A 100 17.21 -14.13 6.92
CA LEU A 100 15.83 -13.85 7.29
C LEU A 100 15.57 -14.06 8.80
N GLN A 101 16.54 -14.59 9.52
CA GLN A 101 16.46 -14.78 10.97
C GLN A 101 16.85 -13.50 11.72
N SER A 102 16.26 -13.30 12.90
CA SER A 102 16.68 -12.21 13.78
C SER A 102 18.15 -12.43 14.19
N PRO A 103 19.01 -11.40 14.15
CA PRO A 103 20.38 -11.52 14.64
C PRO A 103 20.44 -11.58 16.18
N TRP A 104 19.32 -11.35 16.86
CA TRP A 104 19.21 -11.37 18.31
C TRP A 104 18.56 -12.67 18.79
N PRO A 105 19.15 -13.36 19.79
CA PRO A 105 18.54 -14.54 20.37
C PRO A 105 17.21 -14.16 21.05
N GLU A 106 16.23 -15.07 20.99
CA GLU A 106 14.86 -14.88 21.48
C GLU A 106 14.79 -14.37 22.94
N GLN A 107 15.80 -14.68 23.77
CA GLN A 107 15.86 -14.29 25.19
C GLN A 107 16.16 -12.80 25.44
N ALA A 108 16.56 -12.03 24.42
CA ALA A 108 16.87 -10.61 24.57
C ALA A 108 15.66 -9.67 24.45
N LYS A 109 14.45 -10.20 24.19
CA LYS A 109 13.22 -9.41 24.00
C LYS A 109 12.51 -9.03 25.32
N ASP A 110 12.90 -9.63 26.45
CA ASP A 110 12.25 -9.46 27.76
C ASP A 110 13.05 -8.56 28.73
N GLN A 111 13.99 -7.74 28.24
CA GLN A 111 14.80 -6.84 29.07
C GLN A 111 14.64 -5.38 28.65
#